data_AF-Q8L5Q0-F1
#
_entry.id   AF-Q8L5Q0-F1
#
_cell.length_a   1.000
_cell.length_b   1.000
_cell.length_c   1.000
_cell.angle_alpha   90.00
_cell.angle_beta   90.00
_cell.angle_gamma   90.00
#
_symmetry.space_group_name_H-M   'P 1'
#
loop_
_entity.id
_entity.type
_entity.pdbx_description
1 polymer ?
#
loop_
_entity_poly.entity_id
_entity_poly.type
_entity_poly.pdbx_seq_one_letter_code
_entity_poly.pdbx_strand_id
1 'polypeptide(L)' 'LNSCSDKYKAILVADIPQAIEALQKGDPKFAEDGANDAANEANYCESGFYGKSPLTKQNNAMHDVSSVAAAIVRELL' A
#
# COMPACT_ATOMS: atom_id res chain seq x y z
N LEU A 1 -4.09 -15.05 8.29
CA LEU A 1 -4.43 -15.08 6.85
C LEU A 1 -5.70 -14.30 6.53
N ASN A 2 -6.85 -14.53 7.20
CA ASN A 2 -8.08 -13.73 6.93
C ASN A 2 -7.85 -12.22 7.04
N SER A 3 -7.22 -11.75 8.12
CA SER A 3 -6.89 -10.32 8.27
C SER A 3 -6.01 -9.78 7.13
N CYS A 4 -5.03 -10.56 6.66
CA CYS A 4 -4.23 -10.18 5.48
C CYS A 4 -5.08 -10.13 4.20
N SER A 5 -6.05 -11.04 4.04
CA SER A 5 -6.96 -11.01 2.91
C SER A 5 -7.78 -9.71 2.89
N ASP A 6 -8.23 -9.24 4.05
CA ASP A 6 -8.96 -7.97 4.15
C ASP A 6 -8.05 -6.79 3.85
N LYS A 7 -6.80 -6.79 4.34
CA LYS A 7 -5.80 -5.75 4.03
C LYS A 7 -5.48 -5.70 2.53
N TYR A 8 -5.16 -6.83 1.91
CA TYR A 8 -4.89 -6.86 0.47
C TYR A 8 -6.12 -6.54 -0.39
N LYS A 9 -7.33 -6.82 0.11
CA LYS A 9 -8.55 -6.36 -0.56
C LYS A 9 -8.67 -4.84 -0.54
N ALA A 10 -8.33 -4.18 0.58
CA ALA A 10 -8.28 -2.72 0.65
C ALA A 10 -7.26 -2.15 -0.36
N ILE A 11 -6.05 -2.71 -0.39
CA ILE A 11 -5.01 -2.32 -1.36
C ILE A 11 -5.51 -2.39 -2.80
N LEU A 12 -6.10 -3.53 -3.18
CA LEU A 12 -6.48 -3.81 -4.57
C LEU A 12 -7.75 -3.08 -5.03
N VAL A 13 -8.68 -2.80 -4.12
CA VAL A 13 -10.01 -2.25 -4.47
C VAL A 13 -10.12 -0.77 -4.14
N ALA A 14 -9.34 -0.25 -3.19
CA ALA A 14 -9.39 1.14 -2.75
C ALA A 14 -8.06 1.86 -3.00
N ASP A 15 -6.98 1.45 -2.33
CA ASP A 15 -5.77 2.28 -2.21
C ASP A 15 -5.07 2.50 -3.57
N ILE A 16 -4.84 1.43 -4.33
CA ILE A 16 -4.22 1.51 -5.66
C ILE A 16 -5.15 2.19 -6.69
N PRO A 17 -6.44 1.84 -6.80
CA PRO A 17 -7.36 2.57 -7.66
C PRO A 17 -7.45 4.06 -7.36
N GLN A 18 -7.51 4.46 -6.08
CA GLN A 18 -7.49 5.86 -5.66
C GLN A 18 -6.21 6.55 -6.14
N ALA A 19 -5.05 5.93 -5.92
CA ALA A 19 -3.79 6.55 -6.30
C ALA A 19 -3.66 6.72 -7.82
N ILE A 20 -4.13 5.75 -8.60
CA ILE A 20 -4.17 5.84 -10.07
C ILE A 20 -5.11 6.95 -10.52
N GLU A 21 -6.33 7.01 -9.99
CA GLU A 21 -7.31 8.02 -10.36
C GLU A 21 -6.82 9.44 -10.01
N ALA A 22 -6.23 9.59 -8.82
CA ALA A 22 -5.67 10.84 -8.33
C ALA A 22 -4.51 11.33 -9.22
N LEU A 23 -3.60 10.44 -9.62
CA LEU A 23 -2.55 10.78 -10.60
C LEU A 23 -3.12 11.20 -11.96
N GLN A 24 -4.14 10.52 -12.47
CA GLN A 24 -4.78 10.85 -13.74
C GLN A 24 -5.50 12.21 -13.72
N LYS A 25 -6.02 12.61 -12.55
CA LYS A 25 -6.72 13.88 -12.36
C LYS A 25 -5.81 15.03 -11.92
N GLY A 26 -4.53 14.78 -11.69
CA GLY A 26 -3.58 15.79 -11.25
C GLY A 26 -3.75 16.17 -9.76
N ASP A 27 -4.18 15.22 -8.92
CA ASP A 27 -4.26 15.37 -7.47
C ASP A 27 -3.20 14.48 -6.78
N PRO A 28 -1.93 14.91 -6.76
CA PRO A 28 -0.84 14.09 -6.22
C PRO A 28 -1.00 13.82 -4.72
N LYS A 29 -1.78 14.61 -3.97
CA LYS A 29 -1.93 14.39 -2.53
C LYS A 29 -2.70 13.10 -2.23
N PHE A 30 -3.84 12.89 -2.90
CA PHE A 30 -4.58 11.62 -2.74
C PHE A 30 -3.84 10.41 -3.32
N ALA A 31 -2.94 10.64 -4.28
CA ALA A 31 -2.07 9.58 -4.80
C ALA A 31 -0.99 9.17 -3.79
N GLU A 32 -0.37 10.14 -3.11
CA GLU A 32 0.57 9.88 -2.03
C GLU A 32 -0.13 9.12 -0.89
N ASP A 33 -1.34 9.54 -0.52
CA ASP A 33 -2.11 8.91 0.56
C ASP A 33 -2.45 7.45 0.22
N GLY A 34 -2.95 7.17 -0.99
CA GLY A 34 -3.25 5.79 -1.41
C GLY A 34 -2.00 4.89 -1.47
N ALA A 35 -0.85 5.43 -1.88
CA ALA A 35 0.41 4.68 -1.84
C ALA A 35 0.87 4.40 -0.40
N ASN A 36 0.80 5.37 0.51
CA ASN A 36 1.15 5.17 1.92
C ASN A 36 0.22 4.17 2.61
N ASP A 37 -1.08 4.22 2.33
CA ASP A 37 -2.06 3.27 2.87
C ASP A 37 -1.75 1.85 2.41
N ALA A 38 -1.42 1.65 1.12
CA ALA A 38 -1.02 0.34 0.62
C ALA A 38 0.24 -0.20 1.32
N ALA A 39 1.21 0.67 1.65
CA ALA A 39 2.40 0.28 2.41
C ALA A 39 2.04 -0.13 3.85
N ASN A 40 1.19 0.67 4.50
CA ASN A 40 0.72 0.39 5.86
C ASN A 40 -0.08 -0.91 5.95
N GLU A 41 -0.97 -1.16 4.98
CA GLU A 41 -1.79 -2.36 4.94
C GLU A 41 -0.97 -3.64 4.77
N ALA A 42 0.08 -3.60 3.94
CA ALA A 42 1.04 -4.70 3.83
C ALA A 42 1.82 -4.91 5.15
N ASN A 43 2.25 -3.83 5.80
CA ASN A 43 2.94 -3.89 7.09
C ASN A 43 2.03 -4.40 8.23
N TYR A 44 0.75 -4.04 8.23
CA TYR A 44 -0.25 -4.56 9.19
C TYR A 44 -0.48 -6.05 8.98
N CYS A 45 -0.52 -6.52 7.74
CA CYS A 45 -0.56 -7.96 7.48
C CYS A 45 0.68 -8.67 8.07
N GLU A 46 1.90 -8.15 7.86
CA GLU A 46 3.12 -8.77 8.40
C GLU A 46 3.16 -8.76 9.93
N SER A 47 2.82 -7.62 10.53
CA SER A 47 2.84 -7.42 11.99
C SER A 47 1.77 -8.23 12.72
N GLY A 48 0.78 -8.77 12.01
CA GLY A 48 -0.27 -9.62 12.56
C GLY A 48 0.18 -11.07 12.85
N PHE A 49 1.38 -11.46 12.45
CA PHE A 49 1.92 -12.80 12.71
C PHE A 49 2.81 -12.83 13.95
N TYR A 50 2.63 -13.83 14.80
CA TYR A 50 3.59 -14.16 15.85
C TYR A 50 4.72 -15.00 15.23
N GLY A 51 5.86 -14.37 14.99
CA GLY A 51 6.99 -15.00 14.28
C GLY A 51 6.91 -14.80 12.77
N LYS A 52 7.63 -15.63 12.01
CA LYS A 52 7.77 -15.43 10.56
C LYS A 52 6.46 -15.69 9.83
N SER A 53 5.97 -14.67 9.13
CA SER A 53 4.82 -14.77 8.23
C SER A 53 5.12 -15.70 7.04
N PRO A 54 4.14 -16.50 6.58
CA PRO A 54 4.26 -17.23 5.31
C PRO A 54 4.30 -16.28 4.09
N LEU A 55 4.01 -15.00 4.30
CA LEU A 55 3.92 -13.96 3.26
C LEU A 55 5.00 -12.87 3.41
N THR A 56 6.01 -13.03 4.28
CA THR A 56 7.01 -11.98 4.55
C THR A 56 7.60 -11.36 3.29
N LYS A 57 7.91 -12.17 2.26
CA LYS A 57 8.48 -11.64 1.02
C LYS A 57 7.49 -10.73 0.28
N GLN A 58 6.23 -11.14 0.21
CA GLN A 58 5.16 -10.43 -0.49
C GLN A 58 4.74 -9.16 0.27
N ASN A 59 4.64 -9.25 1.60
CA ASN A 59 4.31 -8.11 2.46
C ASN A 59 5.41 -7.06 2.37
N ASN A 60 6.69 -7.46 2.49
CA ASN A 60 7.81 -6.52 2.36
C ASN A 60 7.89 -5.92 0.96
N ALA A 61 7.72 -6.71 -0.09
CA ALA A 61 7.73 -6.19 -1.46
C ALA A 61 6.63 -5.16 -1.71
N MET A 62 5.40 -5.43 -1.22
CA MET A 62 4.30 -4.47 -1.32
C MET A 62 4.58 -3.20 -0.51
N HIS A 63 5.06 -3.34 0.73
CA HIS A 63 5.45 -2.20 1.57
C HIS A 63 6.50 -1.32 0.86
N ASP A 64 7.57 -1.93 0.36
CA ASP A 64 8.71 -1.21 -0.21
C ASP A 64 8.33 -0.50 -1.50
N VAL A 65 7.63 -1.19 -2.42
CA VAL A 65 7.19 -0.57 -3.69
C VAL A 65 6.20 0.55 -3.43
N SER A 66 5.23 0.37 -2.53
CA SER A 66 4.26 1.39 -2.17
C SER A 66 4.92 2.60 -1.49
N SER A 67 5.91 2.38 -0.63
CA SER A 67 6.68 3.46 0.00
C SER A 67 7.50 4.27 -1.02
N VAL A 68 8.14 3.59 -1.97
CA VAL A 68 8.86 4.25 -3.08
C VAL A 68 7.88 5.02 -3.97
N ALA A 69 6.71 4.44 -4.28
CA ALA A 69 5.68 5.12 -5.04
C ALA A 69 5.21 6.40 -4.33
N ALA A 70 4.92 6.34 -3.03
CA ALA A 70 4.55 7.51 -2.23
C ALA A 70 5.65 8.59 -2.26
N ALA A 71 6.92 8.20 -2.14
CA ALA A 71 8.05 9.12 -2.24
C ALA A 71 8.17 9.78 -3.62
N ILE A 72 7.94 9.04 -4.71
CA ILE A 72 7.93 9.59 -6.07
C ILE A 72 6.76 10.58 -6.25
N VAL A 73 5.57 10.22 -5.78
CA VAL A 73 4.39 11.08 -5.88
C VAL A 73 4.55 12.36 -5.07
N ARG A 74 5.26 12.31 -3.93
CA ARG A 74 5.58 13.48 -3.12
C ARG A 74 6.37 14.56 -3.88
N GLU A 75 7.17 14.19 -4.88
CA GLU A 75 7.90 15.14 -5.73
C GLU A 75 6.97 15.95 -6.66
N LEU A 76 5.68 15.60 -6.72
CA LEU A 76 4.66 16.29 -7.52
C LEU A 76 3.80 17.27 -6.70
N LEU A 77 4.00 17.34 -5.37
CA LEU A 77 3.22 18.19 -4.45
C LEU A 77 3.62 19.67 -4.48
#